data_AF-S4XAX1-F1
#
_entry.id   AF-S4XAX1-F1
#
_cell.length_a   1.000
_cell.length_b   1.000
_cell.length_c   1.000
_cell.angle_alpha   90.00
_cell.angle_beta   90.00
_cell.angle_gamma   90.00
#
_symmetry.space_group_name_H-M   'P 1'
#
loop_
_entity.id
_entity.type
_entity.pdbx_description
1 polymer ?
#
loop_
_entity_poly.entity_id
_entity_poly.type
_entity_poly.pdbx_seq_one_letter_code
_entity_poly.pdbx_strand_id
1 'polypeptide(L)'
;MTAADAEVGTRPQDPPVLVAATVGEVTAVWQVEVDARVLLGDFSGAWLVDADGIRGFAAEADWIDQRSSRDGMLELLLARPVILAGDGGSPVDPADPAVGDLPAGVRIVDVAATVAQAASAVERNREDFATADPGKRQPGWAGAWDDAGFTPVPGRAPEHLDGDAAEAVIRAMAAARGLRGLVQRWNALDKLRVQRLGGALHPLPLVLY
;
A
#
# COMPACT_ATOMS: atom_id res chain seq x y z
N MET A 1 29.83 10.57 -34.78
CA MET A 1 28.73 11.54 -34.98
C MET A 1 27.60 10.75 -35.63
N THR A 2 26.51 10.39 -34.96
CA THR A 2 25.88 10.83 -33.70
C THR A 2 25.30 9.63 -32.97
N ALA A 3 25.19 9.77 -31.64
CA ALA A 3 24.54 8.85 -30.75
C ALA A 3 23.09 8.61 -31.19
N ALA A 4 22.67 7.36 -31.19
CA ALA A 4 21.26 7.01 -31.23
C ALA A 4 20.61 7.61 -29.98
N ASP A 5 19.60 8.45 -30.20
CA ASP A 5 18.66 8.90 -29.18
C ASP A 5 18.09 7.67 -28.46
N ALA A 6 18.67 7.34 -27.30
CA ALA A 6 17.96 6.55 -26.32
C ALA A 6 16.87 7.48 -25.79
N GLU A 7 15.64 7.30 -26.27
CA GLU A 7 14.46 7.84 -25.61
C GLU A 7 14.59 7.52 -24.12
N VAL A 8 14.82 8.56 -23.32
CA VAL A 8 14.74 8.48 -21.86
C VAL A 8 13.24 8.37 -21.54
N GLY A 9 12.66 7.21 -21.82
CA GLY A 9 11.30 6.88 -21.45
C GLY A 9 11.20 6.91 -19.94
N THR A 10 10.29 7.71 -19.39
CA THR A 10 10.00 7.69 -17.96
C THR A 10 9.39 6.33 -17.61
N ARG A 11 10.04 5.54 -16.75
CA ARG A 11 9.47 4.29 -16.22
C ARG A 11 8.07 4.59 -15.64
N PRO A 12 7.01 3.82 -15.98
CA PRO A 12 5.68 4.01 -15.43
C PRO A 12 5.67 4.10 -13.89
N GLN A 13 4.75 4.86 -13.32
CA GLN A 13 4.55 4.93 -11.86
C GLN A 13 4.16 3.55 -11.31
N ASP A 14 4.73 3.15 -10.18
CA ASP A 14 4.29 1.94 -9.48
C ASP A 14 2.84 2.16 -9.01
N PRO A 15 1.92 1.23 -9.29
CA PRO A 15 0.50 1.43 -8.98
C PRO A 15 0.29 1.57 -7.47
N PRO A 16 -0.71 2.36 -7.03
CA PRO A 16 -1.03 2.51 -5.62
C PRO A 16 -1.56 1.21 -5.03
N VAL A 17 -1.50 1.13 -3.70
CA VAL A 17 -2.16 0.10 -2.90
C VAL A 17 -3.42 0.67 -2.28
N LEU A 18 -4.48 -0.11 -2.32
CA LEU A 18 -5.78 0.25 -1.77
C LEU A 18 -5.87 -0.30 -0.35
N VAL A 19 -6.60 0.38 0.51
CA VAL A 19 -6.88 -0.07 1.87
C VAL A 19 -8.38 -0.02 2.06
N ALA A 20 -9.00 -1.16 2.33
CA ALA A 20 -10.45 -1.28 2.46
C ALA A 20 -10.82 -1.79 3.85
N ALA A 21 -11.81 -1.17 4.49
CA ALA A 21 -12.43 -1.68 5.71
C ALA A 21 -13.94 -1.74 5.52
N THR A 22 -14.53 -2.88 5.90
CA THR A 22 -15.99 -3.08 5.86
C THR A 22 -16.51 -3.19 7.28
N VAL A 23 -17.57 -2.42 7.58
CA VAL A 23 -18.31 -2.49 8.84
C VAL A 23 -19.79 -2.45 8.49
N GLY A 24 -20.52 -3.49 8.89
CA GLY A 24 -21.88 -3.70 8.40
C GLY A 24 -21.89 -3.74 6.86
N GLU A 25 -22.73 -2.91 6.26
CA GLU A 25 -22.87 -2.79 4.79
C GLU A 25 -22.00 -1.67 4.19
N VAL A 26 -21.22 -0.96 5.01
CA VAL A 26 -20.42 0.18 4.57
C VAL A 26 -18.97 -0.24 4.38
N THR A 27 -18.43 0.00 3.18
CA THR A 27 -17.03 -0.23 2.86
C THR A 27 -16.33 1.11 2.64
N ALA A 28 -15.26 1.36 3.37
CA ALA A 28 -14.48 2.56 3.25
C ALA A 28 -13.11 2.23 2.62
N VAL A 29 -12.75 2.93 1.55
CA VAL A 29 -11.60 2.64 0.69
C VAL A 29 -10.67 3.84 0.61
N TRP A 30 -9.38 3.61 0.86
CA TRP A 30 -8.31 4.60 0.77
C TRP A 30 -7.23 4.18 -0.22
N GLN A 31 -6.79 5.12 -1.04
CA GLN A 31 -5.62 4.95 -1.90
C GLN A 31 -4.34 5.41 -1.19
N VAL A 32 -3.31 4.56 -1.22
CA VAL A 32 -1.98 4.85 -0.70
C VAL A 32 -0.97 4.74 -1.83
N GLU A 33 -0.27 5.85 -2.11
CA GLU A 33 0.85 5.86 -3.05
C GLU A 33 2.04 5.09 -2.47
N VAL A 34 2.57 4.15 -3.25
CA VAL A 34 3.70 3.29 -2.84
C VAL A 34 4.92 3.41 -3.75
N ASP A 35 4.86 4.24 -4.79
CA ASP A 35 6.00 4.48 -5.68
C ASP A 35 7.16 5.13 -4.90
N ALA A 36 8.32 4.49 -4.92
CA ALA A 36 9.51 4.92 -4.19
C ALA A 36 10.06 6.29 -4.62
N ARG A 37 9.64 6.80 -5.80
CA ARG A 37 10.04 8.09 -6.36
C ARG A 37 9.11 9.24 -5.97
N VAL A 38 7.89 8.94 -5.55
CA VAL A 38 6.89 9.96 -5.22
C VAL A 38 7.14 10.45 -3.78
N LEU A 39 7.21 11.78 -3.60
CA LEU A 39 7.15 12.38 -2.27
C LEU A 39 5.77 12.11 -1.70
N LEU A 40 5.70 11.29 -0.65
CA LEU A 40 4.45 10.89 -0.01
C LEU A 40 3.69 12.13 0.49
N GLY A 41 2.64 12.52 -0.25
CA GLY A 41 1.64 13.49 0.16
C GLY A 41 0.42 12.81 0.81
N ASP A 42 -0.53 13.62 1.26
CA ASP A 42 -1.83 13.10 1.72
C ASP A 42 -2.65 12.51 0.57
N PHE A 43 -3.55 11.61 0.95
CA PHE A 43 -4.30 10.65 0.14
C PHE A 43 -4.71 11.15 -1.25
N SER A 44 -4.45 10.35 -2.29
CA SER A 44 -4.88 10.63 -3.67
C SER A 44 -6.33 10.21 -3.94
N GLY A 45 -6.92 9.38 -3.08
CA GLY A 45 -8.31 8.95 -3.20
C GLY A 45 -8.86 8.36 -1.90
N ALA A 46 -10.11 8.71 -1.58
CA ALA A 46 -10.85 8.19 -0.44
C ALA A 46 -12.34 8.14 -0.76
N TRP A 47 -12.95 6.99 -0.50
CA TRP A 47 -14.34 6.69 -0.85
C TRP A 47 -15.03 5.93 0.27
N LEU A 48 -16.31 6.20 0.45
CA LEU A 48 -17.24 5.33 1.17
C LEU A 48 -18.19 4.74 0.14
N VAL A 49 -18.40 3.44 0.22
CA VAL A 49 -19.30 2.68 -0.63
C VAL A 49 -20.32 2.00 0.28
N ASP A 50 -21.60 2.23 0.00
CA ASP A 50 -22.73 1.59 0.68
C ASP A 50 -23.80 1.19 -0.36
N ALA A 51 -24.99 0.79 0.10
CA ALA A 51 -26.07 0.33 -0.79
C ALA A 51 -26.54 1.41 -1.78
N ASP A 52 -26.39 2.69 -1.45
CA ASP A 52 -26.80 3.82 -2.29
C ASP A 52 -25.72 4.19 -3.32
N GLY A 53 -24.54 3.55 -3.27
CA GLY A 53 -23.43 3.76 -4.20
C GLY A 53 -22.20 4.34 -3.53
N ILE A 54 -21.58 5.34 -4.17
CA ILE A 54 -20.33 5.96 -3.71
C ILE A 54 -20.52 7.38 -3.16
N ARG A 55 -19.85 7.68 -2.05
CA ARG A 55 -19.71 9.02 -1.47
C ARG A 55 -18.30 9.24 -0.92
N GLY A 56 -17.99 10.47 -0.49
CA GLY A 56 -16.68 10.82 0.08
C GLY A 56 -15.83 11.72 -0.82
N PHE A 57 -14.57 11.92 -0.43
CA PHE A 57 -13.72 12.99 -0.96
C PHE A 57 -13.50 12.92 -2.48
N ALA A 58 -13.34 11.71 -3.02
CA ALA A 58 -13.05 11.50 -4.44
C ALA A 58 -14.22 10.84 -5.20
N ALA A 59 -15.44 10.91 -4.67
CA ALA A 59 -16.62 10.27 -5.28
C ALA A 59 -17.04 10.88 -6.63
N GLU A 60 -16.71 12.16 -6.84
CA GLU A 60 -17.03 12.90 -8.07
C GLU A 60 -15.93 12.80 -9.14
N ALA A 61 -14.96 11.89 -9.00
CA ALA A 61 -13.90 11.78 -9.98
C ALA A 61 -14.45 11.39 -11.37
N ASP A 62 -13.94 12.05 -12.41
CA ASP A 62 -14.47 11.96 -13.78
C ASP A 62 -14.40 10.56 -14.40
N TRP A 63 -13.51 9.69 -13.89
CA TRP A 63 -13.32 8.32 -14.36
C TRP A 63 -14.31 7.30 -13.74
N ILE A 64 -15.16 7.73 -12.78
CA ILE A 64 -16.16 6.87 -12.15
C ILE A 64 -17.44 6.93 -12.98
N ASP A 65 -17.65 5.95 -13.86
CA ASP A 65 -18.79 5.94 -14.77
C ASP A 65 -20.08 5.39 -14.13
N GLN A 66 -19.97 4.43 -13.20
CA GLN A 66 -21.10 3.75 -12.55
C GLN A 66 -21.13 4.04 -11.05
N ARG A 67 -21.95 4.99 -10.61
CA ARG A 67 -21.96 5.46 -9.20
C ARG A 67 -23.02 4.80 -8.32
N SER A 68 -24.00 4.11 -8.90
CA SER A 68 -25.22 3.65 -8.21
C SER A 68 -25.26 2.17 -7.85
N SER A 69 -24.14 1.45 -8.00
CA SER A 69 -24.02 0.04 -7.61
C SER A 69 -22.84 -0.13 -6.68
N ARG A 70 -23.09 -0.70 -5.49
CA ARG A 70 -22.03 -1.10 -4.55
C ARG A 70 -21.03 -2.05 -5.20
N ASP A 71 -21.51 -3.13 -5.79
CA ASP A 71 -20.65 -4.18 -6.34
C ASP A 71 -19.79 -3.66 -7.49
N GLY A 72 -20.41 -2.91 -8.42
CA GLY A 72 -19.68 -2.27 -9.52
C GLY A 72 -18.65 -1.27 -9.01
N MET A 73 -18.95 -0.53 -7.93
CA MET A 73 -18.00 0.38 -7.32
C MET A 73 -16.84 -0.33 -6.63
N LEU A 74 -17.09 -1.41 -5.91
CA LEU A 74 -16.03 -2.20 -5.29
C LEU A 74 -15.15 -2.89 -6.33
N GLU A 75 -15.73 -3.42 -7.42
CA GLU A 75 -14.96 -3.99 -8.53
C GLU A 75 -14.05 -2.94 -9.17
N LEU A 76 -14.56 -1.73 -9.40
CA LEU A 76 -13.81 -0.62 -9.97
C LEU A 76 -12.67 -0.15 -9.04
N LEU A 77 -12.97 0.09 -7.76
CA LEU A 77 -12.01 0.63 -6.79
C LEU A 77 -10.95 -0.40 -6.38
N LEU A 78 -11.33 -1.67 -6.25
CA LEU A 78 -10.45 -2.74 -5.75
C LEU A 78 -9.74 -3.52 -6.87
N ALA A 79 -9.68 -2.96 -8.08
CA ALA A 79 -8.91 -3.51 -9.20
C ALA A 79 -7.38 -3.50 -8.95
N ARG A 80 -6.91 -2.78 -7.93
CA ARG A 80 -5.51 -2.69 -7.51
C ARG A 80 -5.26 -3.55 -6.25
N PRO A 81 -4.00 -3.88 -5.91
CA PRO A 81 -3.69 -4.62 -4.69
C PRO A 81 -4.33 -3.95 -3.47
N VAL A 82 -4.98 -4.73 -2.61
CA VAL A 82 -5.73 -4.21 -1.45
C VAL A 82 -5.22 -4.80 -0.14
N ILE A 83 -5.07 -3.97 0.89
CA ILE A 83 -5.00 -4.41 2.27
C ILE A 83 -6.40 -4.32 2.87
N LEU A 84 -6.90 -5.44 3.38
CA LEU A 84 -8.15 -5.46 4.13
C LEU A 84 -7.87 -5.11 5.59
N ALA A 85 -8.54 -4.09 6.09
CA ALA A 85 -8.37 -3.55 7.42
C ALA A 85 -9.52 -4.00 8.32
N GLY A 86 -9.20 -4.83 9.29
CA GLY A 86 -10.12 -5.30 10.34
C GLY A 86 -10.14 -4.35 11.54
N ASP A 87 -10.44 -4.93 12.71
CA ASP A 87 -10.55 -4.18 13.95
C ASP A 87 -9.28 -3.38 14.27
N GLY A 88 -9.47 -2.10 14.63
CA GLY A 88 -8.36 -1.17 14.90
C GLY A 88 -7.47 -0.84 13.70
N GLY A 89 -7.86 -1.25 12.48
CA GLY A 89 -7.05 -1.12 11.27
C GLY A 89 -5.97 -2.19 11.11
N SER A 90 -6.04 -3.27 11.89
CA SER A 90 -5.13 -4.41 11.74
C SER A 90 -5.39 -5.11 10.39
N PRO A 91 -4.36 -5.55 9.66
CA PRO A 91 -4.57 -6.32 8.43
C PRO A 91 -5.32 -7.61 8.73
N VAL A 92 -6.33 -7.91 7.93
CA VAL A 92 -7.00 -9.22 7.95
C VAL A 92 -6.10 -10.24 7.24
N ASP A 93 -6.04 -11.46 7.76
CA ASP A 93 -5.37 -12.56 7.08
C ASP A 93 -6.14 -12.89 5.79
N PRO A 94 -5.51 -12.86 4.60
CA PRO A 94 -6.21 -13.17 3.36
C PRO A 94 -6.76 -14.61 3.30
N ALA A 95 -6.25 -15.53 4.12
CA ALA A 95 -6.77 -16.89 4.24
C ALA A 95 -7.99 -16.99 5.19
N ASP A 96 -8.38 -15.91 5.87
CA ASP A 96 -9.54 -15.90 6.76
C ASP A 96 -10.84 -16.03 5.93
N PRO A 97 -11.66 -17.07 6.16
CA PRO A 97 -12.92 -17.23 5.46
C PRO A 97 -13.93 -16.09 5.70
N ALA A 98 -13.73 -15.27 6.74
CA ALA A 98 -14.52 -14.08 7.02
C ALA A 98 -14.25 -12.90 6.07
N VAL A 99 -13.27 -13.01 5.17
CA VAL A 99 -13.03 -12.05 4.06
C VAL A 99 -14.16 -12.08 2.99
N GLY A 100 -15.16 -12.94 3.16
CA GLY A 100 -16.32 -13.08 2.27
C GLY A 100 -17.05 -11.76 2.00
N ASP A 101 -17.58 -11.65 0.77
CA ASP A 101 -18.27 -10.50 0.15
C ASP A 101 -17.40 -9.50 -0.63
N LEU A 102 -16.14 -9.82 -0.93
CA LEU A 102 -15.36 -9.08 -1.92
C LEU A 102 -15.66 -9.54 -3.36
N PRO A 103 -15.58 -8.63 -4.35
CA PRO A 103 -15.64 -9.01 -5.76
C PRO A 103 -14.62 -10.09 -6.12
N ALA A 104 -14.97 -10.94 -7.08
CA ALA A 104 -14.06 -11.96 -7.57
C ALA A 104 -12.79 -11.34 -8.20
N GLY A 105 -11.62 -11.92 -7.92
CA GLY A 105 -10.36 -11.48 -8.51
C GLY A 105 -9.70 -10.27 -7.82
N VAL A 106 -10.23 -9.82 -6.68
CA VAL A 106 -9.54 -8.85 -5.82
C VAL A 106 -8.20 -9.43 -5.36
N ARG A 107 -7.13 -8.66 -5.57
CA ARG A 107 -5.76 -9.06 -5.22
C ARG A 107 -5.43 -8.61 -3.81
N ILE A 108 -5.55 -9.50 -2.84
CA ILE A 108 -5.36 -9.16 -1.43
C ILE A 108 -3.87 -9.22 -1.11
N VAL A 109 -3.36 -8.20 -0.42
CA VAL A 109 -1.98 -8.15 0.05
C VAL A 109 -1.87 -8.94 1.35
N ASP A 110 -1.03 -9.97 1.35
CA ASP A 110 -0.56 -10.62 2.57
C ASP A 110 0.50 -9.72 3.21
N VAL A 111 0.09 -8.95 4.22
CA VAL A 111 0.97 -7.99 4.89
C VAL A 111 2.08 -8.70 5.65
N ALA A 112 1.81 -9.85 6.28
CA ALA A 112 2.80 -10.59 7.03
C ALA A 112 3.88 -11.15 6.10
N ALA A 113 3.48 -11.77 4.99
CA ALA A 113 4.40 -12.25 3.97
C ALA A 113 5.15 -11.10 3.28
N THR A 114 4.51 -9.95 3.05
CA THR A 114 5.16 -8.74 2.52
C THR A 114 6.29 -8.25 3.45
N VAL A 115 6.05 -8.19 4.76
CA VAL A 115 7.07 -7.81 5.75
C VAL A 115 8.21 -8.83 5.77
N ALA A 116 7.90 -10.12 5.73
CA ALA A 116 8.91 -11.19 5.69
C ALA A 116 9.75 -11.15 4.40
N GLN A 117 9.12 -10.85 3.25
CA GLN A 117 9.79 -10.72 1.96
C GLN A 117 10.73 -9.51 1.93
N ALA A 118 10.32 -8.40 2.54
CA ALA A 118 11.16 -7.21 2.69
C ALA A 118 12.34 -7.47 3.65
N ALA A 119 12.13 -8.20 4.76
CA ALA A 119 13.21 -8.63 5.64
C ALA A 119 14.21 -9.52 4.92
N SER A 120 13.74 -10.45 4.08
CA SER A 120 14.60 -11.29 3.24
C SER A 120 15.44 -10.48 2.25
N ALA A 121 14.95 -9.31 1.81
CA ALA A 121 15.73 -8.41 0.97
C ALA A 121 16.89 -7.74 1.71
N VAL A 122 16.76 -7.52 3.02
CA VAL A 122 17.86 -7.01 3.86
C VAL A 122 19.02 -7.98 3.86
N GLU A 123 18.75 -9.28 4.01
CA GLU A 123 19.78 -10.31 3.98
C GLU A 123 20.45 -10.39 2.59
N ARG A 124 19.66 -10.36 1.51
CA ARG A 124 20.23 -10.28 0.14
C ARG A 124 21.12 -9.06 -0.05
N ASN A 125 20.73 -7.89 0.43
CA ASN A 125 21.56 -6.68 0.34
C ASN A 125 22.91 -6.85 1.08
N ARG A 126 22.94 -7.58 2.20
CA ARG A 126 24.18 -7.89 2.93
C ARG A 126 25.10 -8.81 2.12
N GLU A 127 24.54 -9.85 1.52
CA GLU A 127 25.25 -10.82 0.68
C GLU A 127 25.80 -10.15 -0.59
N ASP A 128 24.98 -9.37 -1.27
CA ASP A 128 25.36 -8.62 -2.47
C ASP A 128 26.48 -7.62 -2.15
N PHE A 129 26.38 -6.90 -1.04
CA PHE A 129 27.43 -5.97 -0.61
C PHE A 129 28.72 -6.67 -0.21
N ALA A 130 28.66 -7.80 0.50
CA ALA A 130 29.85 -8.57 0.81
C ALA A 130 30.57 -9.07 -0.46
N THR A 131 29.81 -9.39 -1.50
CA THR A 131 30.32 -9.84 -2.79
C THR A 131 30.91 -8.68 -3.61
N ALA A 132 30.20 -7.55 -3.68
CA ALA A 132 30.62 -6.38 -4.46
C ALA A 132 31.78 -5.61 -3.82
N ASP A 133 31.83 -5.59 -2.49
CA ASP A 133 32.81 -4.83 -1.70
C ASP A 133 33.50 -5.69 -0.61
N PRO A 134 34.30 -6.71 -1.00
CA PRO A 134 34.92 -7.62 -0.05
C PRO A 134 35.80 -6.90 0.99
N GLY A 135 35.62 -7.27 2.26
CA GLY A 135 36.40 -6.72 3.38
C GLY A 135 35.97 -5.31 3.84
N LYS A 136 35.00 -4.66 3.18
CA LYS A 136 34.44 -3.41 3.68
C LYS A 136 33.45 -3.66 4.82
N ARG A 137 33.32 -2.66 5.71
CA ARG A 137 32.30 -2.68 6.76
C ARG A 137 30.91 -2.65 6.14
N GLN A 138 30.04 -3.53 6.61
CA GLN A 138 28.63 -3.57 6.20
C GLN A 138 27.90 -2.25 6.52
N PRO A 139 27.12 -1.71 5.58
CA PRO A 139 26.17 -0.64 5.86
C PRO A 139 25.17 -1.02 6.95
N GLY A 140 24.50 -0.02 7.53
CA GLY A 140 23.47 -0.19 8.56
C GLY A 140 22.15 -0.76 8.01
N TRP A 141 22.20 -1.87 7.26
CA TRP A 141 21.04 -2.50 6.64
C TRP A 141 19.96 -2.87 7.65
N ALA A 142 20.37 -3.44 8.79
CA ALA A 142 19.50 -3.82 9.90
C ALA A 142 18.74 -2.60 10.42
N GLY A 143 19.44 -1.54 10.86
CA GLY A 143 18.79 -0.34 11.37
C GLY A 143 17.87 0.39 10.39
N ALA A 144 17.94 0.10 9.08
CA ALA A 144 17.01 0.63 8.09
C ALA A 144 15.67 -0.15 8.00
N TRP A 145 15.60 -1.37 8.56
CA TRP A 145 14.43 -2.25 8.55
C TRP A 145 14.13 -2.95 9.90
N ASP A 146 14.96 -2.76 10.91
CA ASP A 146 14.75 -3.31 12.25
C ASP A 146 13.41 -2.79 12.80
N ASP A 147 12.64 -3.69 13.41
CA ASP A 147 11.29 -3.43 13.92
C ASP A 147 10.30 -2.86 12.87
N ALA A 148 10.57 -3.07 11.57
CA ALA A 148 9.66 -2.70 10.48
C ALA A 148 8.46 -3.66 10.41
N GLY A 149 7.62 -3.62 11.44
CA GLY A 149 6.30 -4.22 11.42
C GLY A 149 5.27 -3.33 10.74
N PHE A 150 4.16 -3.95 10.34
CA PHE A 150 2.94 -3.20 10.07
C PHE A 150 2.29 -2.85 11.41
N THR A 151 2.15 -1.56 11.69
CA THR A 151 1.46 -1.06 12.89
C THR A 151 0.41 -0.07 12.43
N PRO A 152 -0.89 -0.36 12.62
CA PRO A 152 -1.95 0.61 12.37
C PRO A 152 -1.70 1.88 13.20
N VAL A 153 -1.98 3.05 12.62
CA VAL A 153 -1.81 4.33 13.33
C VAL A 153 -3.18 4.95 13.55
N PRO A 154 -3.74 4.87 14.77
CA PRO A 154 -5.07 5.38 15.06
C PRO A 154 -5.22 6.86 14.74
N GLY A 155 -6.44 7.28 14.46
CA GLY A 155 -6.79 8.69 14.37
C GLY A 155 -8.29 8.89 14.46
N ARG A 156 -8.69 10.16 14.49
CA ARG A 156 -10.10 10.53 14.60
C ARG A 156 -10.81 10.37 13.25
N ALA A 157 -12.07 9.94 13.29
CA ALA A 157 -12.97 10.06 12.15
C ALA A 157 -13.13 11.54 11.73
N PRO A 158 -13.37 11.81 10.43
CA PRO A 158 -13.87 13.09 9.97
C PRO A 158 -15.12 13.54 10.75
N GLU A 159 -15.25 14.85 10.95
CA GLU A 159 -16.46 15.43 11.52
C GLU A 159 -17.65 15.10 10.58
N HIS A 160 -18.82 14.79 11.15
CA HIS A 160 -20.06 14.39 10.45
C HIS A 160 -20.21 12.93 10.01
N LEU A 161 -19.27 12.04 10.34
CA LEU A 161 -19.49 10.60 10.22
C LEU A 161 -19.83 9.98 11.58
N ASP A 162 -20.77 9.06 11.59
CA ASP A 162 -21.17 8.25 12.74
C ASP A 162 -21.39 6.77 12.37
N GLY A 163 -21.66 5.95 13.38
CA GLY A 163 -21.96 4.52 13.22
C GLY A 163 -20.92 3.75 12.41
N ASP A 164 -21.41 2.82 11.59
CA ASP A 164 -20.60 1.93 10.75
C ASP A 164 -19.69 2.69 9.78
N ALA A 165 -20.19 3.82 9.24
CA ALA A 165 -19.40 4.66 8.33
C ALA A 165 -18.18 5.25 9.04
N ALA A 166 -18.35 5.81 10.25
CA ALA A 166 -17.22 6.33 11.02
C ALA A 166 -16.21 5.24 11.37
N GLU A 167 -16.69 4.08 11.80
CA GLU A 167 -15.83 2.96 12.20
C GLU A 167 -15.04 2.40 11.00
N ALA A 168 -15.69 2.21 9.84
CA ALA A 168 -15.01 1.78 8.62
C ALA A 168 -13.92 2.78 8.18
N VAL A 169 -14.23 4.08 8.24
CA VAL A 169 -13.26 5.15 7.97
C VAL A 169 -12.08 5.10 8.94
N ILE A 170 -12.32 4.95 10.24
CA ILE A 170 -11.27 4.89 11.27
C ILE A 170 -10.31 3.72 11.00
N ARG A 171 -10.85 2.53 10.72
CA ARG A 171 -10.06 1.32 10.44
C ARG A 171 -9.20 1.48 9.19
N ALA A 172 -9.82 1.90 8.08
CA ALA A 172 -9.11 2.05 6.81
C ALA A 172 -8.04 3.15 6.88
N MET A 173 -8.33 4.29 7.54
CA MET A 173 -7.33 5.34 7.76
C MET A 173 -6.19 4.88 8.66
N ALA A 174 -6.48 4.11 9.71
CA ALA A 174 -5.45 3.59 10.61
C ALA A 174 -4.49 2.63 9.89
N ALA A 175 -5.05 1.72 9.09
CA ALA A 175 -4.28 0.82 8.23
C ALA A 175 -3.49 1.59 7.15
N ALA A 176 -4.10 2.57 6.48
CA ALA A 176 -3.43 3.36 5.44
C ALA A 176 -2.24 4.15 5.98
N ARG A 177 -2.35 4.73 7.19
CA ARG A 177 -1.22 5.38 7.86
C ARG A 177 -0.13 4.37 8.25
N GLY A 178 -0.52 3.16 8.70
CA GLY A 178 0.42 2.07 8.96
C GLY A 178 1.20 1.65 7.71
N LEU A 179 0.49 1.47 6.58
CA LEU A 179 1.10 1.16 5.29
C LEU A 179 2.10 2.25 4.85
N ARG A 180 1.76 3.53 5.01
CA ARG A 180 2.70 4.63 4.72
C ARG A 180 3.97 4.53 5.54
N GLY A 181 3.85 4.26 6.84
CA GLY A 181 5.02 4.06 7.70
C GLY A 181 5.90 2.91 7.21
N LEU A 182 5.28 1.81 6.78
CA LEU A 182 6.00 0.65 6.21
C LEU A 182 6.70 1.01 4.88
N VAL A 183 6.01 1.69 3.96
CA VAL A 183 6.56 2.15 2.67
C VAL A 183 7.70 3.14 2.88
N GLN A 184 7.59 4.06 3.84
CA GLN A 184 8.66 5.01 4.17
C GLN A 184 9.93 4.30 4.63
N ARG A 185 9.80 3.32 5.52
CA ARG A 185 10.92 2.49 5.97
C ARG A 185 11.54 1.73 4.80
N TRP A 186 10.72 1.16 3.92
CA TRP A 186 11.21 0.42 2.76
C TRP A 186 11.98 1.33 1.82
N ASN A 187 11.42 2.50 1.51
CA ASN A 187 12.06 3.48 0.65
C ASN A 187 13.39 3.95 1.22
N ALA A 188 13.53 4.07 2.55
CA ALA A 188 14.81 4.38 3.19
C ALA A 188 15.84 3.25 2.99
N LEU A 189 15.43 2.01 3.22
CA LEU A 189 16.26 0.82 2.97
C LEU A 189 16.71 0.73 1.51
N ASP A 190 15.77 0.84 0.56
CA ASP A 190 16.07 0.68 -0.87
C ASP A 190 16.90 1.85 -1.41
N LYS A 191 16.73 3.07 -0.89
CA LYS A 191 17.65 4.19 -1.18
C LYS A 191 19.06 3.91 -0.70
N LEU A 192 19.24 3.35 0.50
CA LEU A 192 20.55 2.93 0.98
C LEU A 192 21.13 1.84 0.09
N ARG A 193 20.31 0.89 -0.36
CA ARG A 193 20.72 -0.15 -1.31
C ARG A 193 21.22 0.47 -2.61
N VAL A 194 20.46 1.35 -3.24
CA VAL A 194 20.88 2.06 -4.46
C VAL A 194 22.18 2.83 -4.25
N GLN A 195 22.33 3.52 -3.11
CA GLN A 195 23.55 4.27 -2.82
C GLN A 195 24.80 3.38 -2.73
N ARG A 196 24.66 2.14 -2.26
CA ARG A 196 25.78 1.22 -1.99
C ARG A 196 26.04 0.23 -3.12
N LEU A 197 24.99 -0.25 -3.76
CA LEU A 197 25.01 -1.32 -4.77
C LEU A 197 24.59 -0.85 -6.17
N GLY A 198 24.08 0.38 -6.30
CA GLY A 198 23.55 0.91 -7.56
C GLY A 198 22.16 0.36 -7.93
N GLY A 199 21.77 0.57 -9.18
CA GLY A 199 20.48 0.14 -9.72
C GLY A 199 19.33 1.13 -9.52
N ALA A 200 18.12 0.73 -9.95
CA ALA A 200 16.91 1.55 -9.82
C ALA A 200 16.23 1.34 -8.46
N LEU A 201 15.37 2.28 -8.05
CA LEU A 201 14.51 2.10 -6.88
C LEU A 201 13.44 1.03 -7.14
N HIS A 202 13.11 0.29 -6.10
CA HIS A 202 12.08 -0.74 -6.07
C HIS A 202 10.94 -0.35 -5.12
N PRO A 203 9.68 -0.57 -5.49
CA PRO A 203 8.56 -0.42 -4.57
C PRO A 203 8.62 -1.51 -3.48
N LEU A 204 7.82 -1.34 -2.43
CA LEU A 204 7.63 -2.35 -1.39
C LEU A 204 7.29 -3.70 -2.07
N PRO A 205 7.97 -4.82 -1.72
CA PRO A 205 7.78 -6.10 -2.41
C PRO A 205 6.51 -6.80 -1.91
N LEU A 206 5.36 -6.32 -2.38
CA LEU A 206 4.04 -6.85 -2.01
C LEU A 206 3.95 -8.34 -2.34
N VAL A 207 3.44 -9.11 -1.38
CA VAL A 207 3.02 -10.49 -1.57
C VAL A 207 1.50 -10.49 -1.70
N LEU A 208 1.00 -11.09 -2.77
CA LEU A 208 -0.43 -11.16 -3.09
C LEU A 208 -0.95 -12.58 -2.88
N TYR A 209 -2.16 -12.68 -2.36
CA TYR A 209 -2.95 -13.90 -2.23
C TYR A 209 -3.93 -14.04 -3.40
#